data_AF-A0A924VIM7-F1
#
_entry.id   AF-A0A924VIM7-F1
#
_cell.length_a   1.000
_cell.length_b   1.000
_cell.length_c   1.000
_cell.angle_alpha   90.00
_cell.angle_beta   90.00
_cell.angle_gamma   90.00
#
_symmetry.space_group_name_H-M   'P 1'
#
loop_
_entity.id
_entity.type
_entity.pdbx_description
1 polymer ?
#
loop_
_entity_poly.entity_id
_entity_poly.type
_entity_poly.pdbx_seq_one_letter_code
_entity_poly.pdbx_strand_id
1 'polypeptide(L)'
;MARSIIPHHQVIKYILNDETGYFAKQPGLTSFNKLPDELKVEQTFKPFLINQGANHIIRGRIKGGVYTFFTGIKKTSFENLFTGDHYTPGAKKKKSLVVFEFSSDFKAFTAYYFPGLMKVPPALEPFLRGAFNNQIRQNETAGLNSIKKGAGYHTSP
;
A
#
# COMPACT_ATOMS: atom_id res chain seq x y z
N MET A 1 -17.58 4.46 -24.75
CA MET A 1 -16.77 3.81 -23.69
C MET A 1 -15.87 4.87 -23.06
N ALA A 2 -16.04 5.17 -21.77
CA ALA A 2 -15.20 6.16 -21.09
C ALA A 2 -13.80 5.56 -20.88
N ARG A 3 -12.77 6.23 -21.40
CA ARG A 3 -11.37 5.83 -21.21
C ARG A 3 -11.03 6.03 -19.73
N SER A 4 -10.76 4.95 -19.00
CA SER A 4 -10.33 5.05 -17.60
C SER A 4 -8.93 5.66 -17.56
N ILE A 5 -8.85 6.97 -17.29
CA ILE A 5 -7.57 7.67 -17.11
C ILE A 5 -7.15 7.42 -15.67
N ILE A 6 -6.23 6.49 -15.47
CA ILE A 6 -5.56 6.31 -14.18
C ILE A 6 -4.74 7.58 -13.91
N PRO A 7 -4.95 8.29 -12.78
CA PRO A 7 -4.14 9.45 -12.45
C PRO A 7 -2.65 9.08 -12.39
N HIS A 8 -1.81 10.03 -12.80
CA HIS A 8 -0.37 9.87 -12.69
C HIS A 8 0.03 9.58 -11.23
N HIS A 9 0.85 8.56 -11.03
CA HIS A 9 1.29 8.10 -9.72
C HIS A 9 2.72 7.60 -9.77
N GLN A 10 3.31 7.44 -8.58
CA GLN A 10 4.63 6.87 -8.39
C GLN A 10 4.49 5.53 -7.67
N VAL A 11 5.31 4.55 -8.06
CA VAL A 11 5.28 3.20 -7.51
C VAL A 11 6.57 2.95 -6.73
N ILE A 12 6.44 2.62 -5.45
CA ILE A 12 7.57 2.45 -4.55
C ILE A 12 7.41 1.13 -3.82
N LYS A 13 8.42 0.25 -3.92
CA LYS A 13 8.42 -1.04 -3.24
C LYS A 13 9.16 -0.94 -1.91
N TYR A 14 8.65 -1.66 -0.91
CA TYR A 14 9.29 -1.82 0.38
C TYR A 14 9.32 -3.29 0.78
N ILE A 15 10.40 -3.67 1.48
CA ILE A 15 10.59 -5.02 2.03
C ILE A 15 10.86 -4.89 3.53
N LEU A 16 10.21 -5.73 4.34
CA LEU A 16 10.41 -5.81 5.76
C LEU A 16 11.84 -6.27 6.06
N ASN A 17 12.56 -5.48 6.82
CA ASN A 17 13.76 -5.90 7.49
C ASN A 17 13.35 -6.50 8.84
N ASP A 18 13.40 -7.83 8.93
CA ASP A 18 12.98 -8.61 10.11
C ASP A 18 13.79 -8.27 11.38
N GLU A 19 15.04 -7.77 11.24
CA GLU A 19 15.88 -7.40 12.39
C GLU A 19 15.42 -6.08 13.04
N THR A 20 14.96 -5.13 12.22
CA THR A 20 14.58 -3.79 12.70
C THR A 20 13.07 -3.62 12.87
N GLY A 21 12.28 -4.46 12.21
CA GLY A 21 10.83 -4.31 12.06
C GLY A 21 10.43 -3.12 11.16
N TYR A 22 11.38 -2.54 10.41
CA TYR A 22 11.11 -1.48 9.45
C TYR A 22 11.07 -2.05 8.03
N PHE A 23 10.17 -1.52 7.23
CA PHE A 23 10.11 -1.70 5.79
C PHE A 23 11.09 -0.75 5.12
N ALA A 24 12.07 -1.31 4.40
CA ALA A 24 13.09 -0.57 3.67
C ALA A 24 12.71 -0.39 2.20
N LYS A 25 12.80 0.86 1.73
CA LYS A 25 12.54 1.25 0.34
C LYS A 25 13.53 0.54 -0.57
N GLN A 26 13.01 -0.09 -1.62
CA GLN A 26 13.84 -0.74 -2.62
C GLN A 26 14.33 0.29 -3.65
N PRO A 27 15.57 0.16 -4.15
CA PRO A 27 16.07 0.98 -5.25
C PRO A 27 15.13 0.93 -6.45
N GLY A 28 14.81 2.10 -6.99
CA GLY A 28 13.97 2.25 -8.17
C GLY A 28 14.66 3.11 -9.22
N LEU A 29 14.16 3.06 -10.46
CA LEU A 29 14.71 3.81 -11.59
C LEU A 29 14.61 5.34 -11.38
N THR A 30 13.60 5.79 -10.62
CA THR A 30 13.34 7.21 -10.36
C THR A 30 13.53 7.51 -8.88
N SER A 31 14.31 8.56 -8.58
CA SER A 31 14.46 9.07 -7.23
C SER A 31 13.14 9.69 -6.75
N PHE A 32 12.47 9.02 -5.82
CA PHE A 32 11.23 9.52 -5.22
C PHE A 32 11.40 9.78 -3.72
N ASN A 33 11.46 11.07 -3.37
CA ASN A 33 11.86 11.52 -2.03
C ASN A 33 10.66 11.96 -1.16
N LYS A 34 9.41 11.78 -1.64
CA LYS A 34 8.22 12.14 -0.86
C LYS A 34 7.81 11.08 0.16
N LEU A 35 8.19 9.83 -0.05
CA LEU A 35 8.12 8.79 0.97
C LEU A 35 9.53 8.56 1.55
N PRO A 36 9.67 8.34 2.87
CA PRO A 36 10.96 8.05 3.51
C PRO A 36 11.57 6.72 3.05
N ASP A 37 12.85 6.51 3.31
CA ASP A 37 13.55 5.27 2.95
C ASP A 37 13.19 4.11 3.88
N GLU A 38 12.70 4.40 5.08
CA GLU A 38 12.22 3.42 6.03
C GLU A 38 10.85 3.80 6.57
N LEU A 39 9.95 2.82 6.60
CA LEU A 39 8.60 2.95 7.14
C LEU A 39 8.33 1.82 8.14
N LYS A 40 7.49 2.07 9.14
CA LYS A 40 7.06 1.06 10.11
C LYS A 40 5.55 1.02 10.19
N VAL A 41 5.01 -0.19 10.22
CA VAL A 41 3.58 -0.46 10.46
C VAL A 41 3.40 -0.73 11.95
N GLU A 42 2.47 -0.04 12.59
CA GLU A 42 2.16 -0.25 14.02
C GLU A 42 0.66 -0.12 14.26
N GLN A 43 0.15 -0.79 15.29
CA GLN A 43 -1.21 -0.58 15.76
C GLN A 43 -1.38 0.87 16.24
N THR A 44 -2.52 1.49 15.94
CA THR A 44 -2.83 2.84 16.44
C THR A 44 -3.76 2.79 17.63
N PHE A 45 -3.46 3.62 18.63
CA PHE A 45 -4.32 3.87 19.79
C PHE A 45 -4.92 5.29 19.78
N LYS A 46 -4.72 6.05 18.69
CA LYS A 46 -5.20 7.43 18.57
C LYS A 46 -6.70 7.43 18.22
N PRO A 47 -7.59 7.95 19.09
CA PRO A 47 -9.04 7.86 18.88
C PRO A 47 -9.51 8.48 17.56
N PHE A 48 -8.94 9.61 17.14
CA PHE A 48 -9.34 10.27 15.89
C PHE A 48 -9.03 9.43 14.63
N LEU A 49 -7.99 8.59 14.66
CA LEU A 49 -7.66 7.69 13.55
C LEU A 49 -8.58 6.48 13.54
N ILE A 50 -8.84 5.93 14.72
CA ILE A 50 -9.77 4.81 14.92
C ILE A 50 -11.18 5.19 14.44
N ASN A 51 -11.66 6.38 14.82
CA ASN A 51 -12.96 6.92 14.37
C ASN A 51 -13.01 7.16 12.85
N GLN A 52 -11.88 7.20 12.17
CA GLN A 52 -11.78 7.28 10.71
C GLN A 52 -11.57 5.92 10.03
N GLY A 53 -11.67 4.82 10.78
CA GLY A 53 -11.55 3.44 10.28
C GLY A 53 -10.11 2.90 10.20
N ALA A 54 -9.14 3.56 10.84
CA ALA A 54 -7.75 3.10 10.86
C ALA A 54 -7.43 2.34 12.16
N ASN A 55 -7.03 1.07 12.04
CA ASN A 55 -6.56 0.24 13.16
C ASN A 55 -5.03 0.22 13.27
N HIS A 56 -4.34 0.66 12.23
CA HIS A 56 -2.89 0.73 12.15
C HIS A 56 -2.45 2.07 11.58
N ILE A 57 -1.18 2.40 11.80
CA ILE A 57 -0.49 3.53 11.18
C ILE A 57 0.71 3.04 10.39
N ILE A 58 1.09 3.81 9.37
CA ILE A 58 2.41 3.74 8.75
C ILE A 58 3.14 5.03 9.07
N ARG A 59 4.35 4.90 9.61
CA ARG A 59 5.17 6.04 10.01
C ARG A 59 6.63 5.90 9.59
N GLY A 60 7.29 7.01 9.33
CA GLY A 60 8.73 7.07 9.12
C GLY A 60 9.52 7.17 10.43
N ARG A 61 10.84 7.37 10.30
CA ARG A 61 11.72 7.74 11.43
C ARG A 61 11.37 9.13 11.97
N ILE A 62 11.77 9.41 13.21
CA ILE A 62 11.66 10.74 13.80
C ILE A 62 12.89 11.56 13.38
N LYS A 63 12.68 12.76 12.84
CA LYS A 63 13.73 13.75 12.56
C LYS A 63 13.28 15.09 13.13
N GLY A 64 14.08 15.70 14.00
CA GLY A 64 13.73 16.98 14.63
C GLY A 64 12.43 16.93 15.45
N GLY A 65 12.15 15.81 16.13
CA GLY A 65 10.95 15.64 16.97
C GLY A 65 9.66 15.32 16.21
N VAL A 66 9.69 15.23 14.88
CA VAL A 66 8.51 14.93 14.05
C VAL A 66 8.77 13.69 13.20
N TYR A 67 7.74 12.87 12.99
CA TYR A 67 7.82 11.76 12.04
C TYR A 67 8.01 12.28 10.60
N THR A 68 8.95 11.70 9.86
CA THR A 68 9.18 12.05 8.44
C THR A 68 8.01 11.68 7.53
N PHE A 69 7.15 10.78 8.00
CA PHE A 69 5.89 10.39 7.38
C PHE A 69 4.97 9.85 8.47
N PHE A 70 3.68 10.11 8.39
CA PHE A 70 2.69 9.57 9.33
C PHE A 70 1.32 9.52 8.67
N THR A 71 0.71 8.34 8.63
CA THR A 71 -0.64 8.16 8.13
C THR A 71 -1.35 7.02 8.86
N GLY A 72 -2.67 7.15 9.06
CA GLY A 72 -3.50 6.03 9.48
C GLY A 72 -3.92 5.23 8.26
N ILE A 73 -3.77 3.91 8.30
CA ILE A 73 -4.15 3.05 7.17
C ILE A 73 -5.55 2.49 7.34
N LYS A 74 -6.36 2.65 6.29
CA LYS A 74 -7.75 2.24 6.22
C LYS A 74 -7.87 1.06 5.27
N LYS A 75 -8.53 0.00 5.71
CA LYS A 75 -8.79 -1.19 4.89
C LYS A 75 -9.75 -0.84 3.75
N THR A 76 -9.52 -1.41 2.57
CA THR A 76 -10.44 -1.32 1.42
C THR A 76 -11.28 -2.59 1.31
N SER A 77 -12.16 -2.69 0.30
CA SER A 77 -12.87 -3.95 0.03
C SER A 77 -11.96 -5.05 -0.55
N PHE A 78 -10.77 -4.68 -1.04
CA PHE A 78 -9.79 -5.61 -1.60
C PHE A 78 -8.84 -6.15 -0.53
N GLU A 79 -8.52 -7.43 -0.62
CA GLU A 79 -7.56 -8.07 0.26
C GLU A 79 -6.16 -7.46 0.10
N ASN A 80 -5.44 -7.33 1.21
CA ASN A 80 -4.10 -6.75 1.31
C ASN A 80 -3.95 -5.31 0.79
N LEU A 81 -5.06 -4.63 0.46
CA LEU A 81 -5.05 -3.28 -0.07
C LEU A 81 -5.61 -2.29 0.95
N PHE A 82 -4.79 -1.28 1.24
CA PHE A 82 -5.07 -0.27 2.25
C PHE A 82 -4.84 1.12 1.68
N THR A 83 -5.45 2.13 2.30
CA THR A 83 -5.28 3.53 1.91
C THR A 83 -4.82 4.38 3.07
N GLY A 84 -3.99 5.37 2.79
CA GLY A 84 -3.62 6.43 3.73
C GLY A 84 -3.54 7.77 3.01
N ASP A 85 -3.52 8.85 3.78
CA ASP A 85 -3.28 10.20 3.30
C ASP A 85 -1.91 10.71 3.73
N HIS A 86 -1.18 11.33 2.79
CA HIS A 86 0.03 12.06 3.09
C HIS A 86 -0.24 13.57 3.06
N TYR A 87 -0.07 14.22 4.21
CA TYR A 87 -0.13 15.67 4.33
C TYR A 87 1.24 16.27 4.05
N THR A 88 1.31 17.21 3.10
CA THR A 88 2.52 18.01 2.92
C THR A 88 2.45 19.23 3.85
N PRO A 89 3.40 19.41 4.79
CA PRO A 89 3.44 20.59 5.65
C PRO A 89 3.38 21.88 4.82
N GLY A 90 2.53 22.83 5.23
CA GLY A 90 2.31 24.11 4.52
C GLY A 90 1.32 24.05 3.34
N ALA A 91 0.95 22.87 2.85
CA ALA A 91 -0.05 22.75 1.79
C ALA A 91 -1.46 22.80 2.39
N LYS A 92 -2.05 24.00 2.48
CA LYS A 92 -3.37 24.25 3.10
C LYS A 92 -4.51 23.29 2.69
N LYS A 93 -4.40 22.56 1.56
CA LYS A 93 -5.44 21.62 1.09
C LYS A 93 -4.94 20.35 0.36
N LYS A 94 -3.65 20.20 0.01
CA LYS A 94 -3.23 19.08 -0.85
C LYS A 94 -2.92 17.82 -0.03
N LYS A 95 -3.92 16.96 0.15
CA LYS A 95 -3.71 15.56 0.55
C LYS A 95 -3.30 14.76 -0.68
N SER A 96 -2.24 13.96 -0.56
CA SER A 96 -1.92 12.93 -1.55
C SER A 96 -2.49 11.61 -1.05
N LEU A 97 -3.15 10.85 -1.93
CA LEU A 97 -3.57 9.49 -1.62
C LEU A 97 -2.36 8.57 -1.73
N VAL A 98 -2.22 7.66 -0.79
CA VAL A 98 -1.28 6.54 -0.89
C VAL A 98 -2.08 5.26 -0.78
N VAL A 99 -1.92 4.37 -1.75
CA VAL A 99 -2.46 3.01 -1.70
C VAL A 99 -1.32 2.08 -1.36
N PHE A 100 -1.51 1.23 -0.36
CA PHE A 100 -0.55 0.23 0.08
C PHE A 100 -1.09 -1.16 -0.27
N GLU A 101 -0.38 -1.87 -1.13
CA GLU A 101 -0.66 -3.26 -1.46
C GLU A 101 0.37 -4.14 -0.76
N PHE A 102 -0.04 -4.85 0.28
CA PHE A 102 0.82 -5.77 1.02
C PHE A 102 0.92 -7.12 0.30
N SER A 103 2.06 -7.79 0.46
CA SER A 103 2.17 -9.22 0.16
C SER A 103 1.30 -10.03 1.14
N SER A 104 0.92 -11.25 0.75
CA SER A 104 0.08 -12.13 1.57
C SER A 104 0.72 -12.51 2.92
N ASP A 105 2.05 -12.51 3.00
CA ASP A 105 2.83 -12.75 4.22
C ASP A 105 3.14 -11.47 5.01
N PHE A 106 2.68 -10.30 4.53
CA PHE A 106 2.96 -8.98 5.08
C PHE A 106 4.46 -8.63 5.21
N LYS A 107 5.36 -9.34 4.50
CA LYS A 107 6.80 -9.05 4.48
C LYS A 107 7.22 -8.04 3.43
N ALA A 108 6.32 -7.63 2.55
CA ALA A 108 6.55 -6.58 1.59
C ALA A 108 5.28 -5.76 1.35
N PHE A 109 5.45 -4.54 0.84
CA PHE A 109 4.33 -3.82 0.25
C PHE A 109 4.78 -2.92 -0.90
N THR A 110 3.86 -2.63 -1.80
CA THR A 110 3.99 -1.61 -2.83
C THR A 110 3.13 -0.40 -2.47
N ALA A 111 3.75 0.78 -2.40
CA ALA A 111 3.08 2.05 -2.21
C ALA A 111 2.87 2.75 -3.56
N TYR A 112 1.61 2.96 -3.92
CA TYR A 112 1.19 3.75 -5.06
C TYR A 112 0.83 5.16 -4.58
N TYR A 113 1.68 6.13 -4.90
CA TYR A 113 1.56 7.51 -4.42
C TYR A 113 0.92 8.40 -5.48
N PHE A 114 -0.26 8.95 -5.16
CA PHE A 114 -1.06 9.81 -6.04
C PHE A 114 -0.99 11.27 -5.56
N PRO A 115 -0.09 12.10 -6.13
CA PRO A 115 0.09 13.48 -5.67
C PRO A 115 -1.17 14.32 -5.91
N GLY A 116 -1.62 15.02 -4.87
CA GLY A 116 -2.73 15.98 -4.97
C GLY A 116 -4.13 15.37 -5.08
N LEU A 117 -4.28 14.05 -4.99
CA LEU A 117 -5.58 13.39 -4.95
C LEU A 117 -6.20 13.51 -3.55
N MET A 118 -6.95 14.61 -3.34
CA MET A 118 -7.38 15.08 -2.02
C MET A 118 -8.41 14.21 -1.30
N LYS A 119 -9.23 13.48 -2.05
CA LYS A 119 -10.29 12.63 -1.52
C LYS A 119 -10.18 11.27 -2.19
N VAL A 120 -10.28 10.24 -1.36
CA VAL A 120 -10.86 8.95 -1.76
C VAL A 120 -12.09 9.28 -2.60
N PRO A 121 -12.07 9.07 -3.93
CA PRO A 121 -13.24 9.38 -4.73
C PRO A 121 -14.42 8.58 -4.17
N PRO A 122 -15.68 9.04 -4.28
CA PRO A 122 -16.83 8.14 -4.10
C PRO A 122 -16.70 6.86 -4.95
N ALA A 123 -15.90 6.95 -6.02
CA ALA A 123 -15.47 5.88 -6.89
C ALA A 123 -14.07 5.29 -6.54
N LEU A 124 -13.58 5.33 -5.28
CA LEU A 124 -12.30 4.70 -4.93
C LEU A 124 -12.32 3.22 -5.27
N GLU A 125 -13.38 2.51 -4.88
CA GLU A 125 -13.49 1.08 -5.16
C GLU A 125 -13.54 0.80 -6.68
N PRO A 126 -14.35 1.50 -7.50
CA PRO A 126 -14.24 1.45 -8.97
C PRO A 126 -12.86 1.84 -9.52
N PHE A 127 -12.18 2.82 -8.92
CA PHE A 127 -10.85 3.27 -9.32
C PHE A 127 -9.81 2.18 -9.04
N LEU A 128 -9.79 1.63 -7.83
CA LEU A 128 -8.93 0.54 -7.42
C LEU A 128 -9.21 -0.70 -8.27
N ARG A 129 -10.49 -1.00 -8.53
CA ARG A 129 -10.91 -2.05 -9.46
C ARG A 129 -10.32 -1.80 -10.86
N GLY A 130 -10.47 -0.60 -11.42
CA GLY A 130 -9.93 -0.27 -12.75
C GLY A 130 -8.40 -0.28 -12.81
N ALA A 131 -7.72 0.20 -11.77
CA ALA A 131 -6.27 0.33 -11.72
C ALA A 131 -5.56 -0.99 -11.39
N PHE A 132 -6.16 -1.84 -10.56
CA PHE A 132 -5.53 -3.05 -10.02
C PHE A 132 -6.16 -4.37 -10.49
N ASN A 133 -7.28 -4.36 -11.25
CA ASN A 133 -7.92 -5.58 -11.76
C ASN A 133 -6.97 -6.49 -12.57
N ASN A 134 -6.00 -5.94 -13.30
CA ASN A 134 -5.06 -6.75 -14.08
C ASN A 134 -4.00 -7.43 -13.19
N GLN A 135 -3.62 -6.84 -12.05
CA GLN A 135 -2.74 -7.46 -11.06
C GLN A 135 -3.49 -8.51 -10.24
N ILE A 136 -4.74 -8.22 -9.84
CA ILE A 136 -5.58 -9.14 -9.05
C ILE A 136 -5.85 -10.45 -9.82
N ARG A 137 -6.17 -10.37 -11.12
CA ARG A 137 -6.40 -11.57 -11.96
C ARG A 137 -5.16 -12.46 -12.15
N GLN A 138 -3.96 -11.88 -12.16
CA GLN A 138 -2.73 -12.67 -12.25
C GLN A 138 -2.44 -13.45 -10.97
N ASN A 139 -2.78 -12.88 -9.80
CA ASN A 139 -2.62 -13.56 -8.52
C ASN A 139 -3.64 -14.70 -8.30
N GLU A 140 -4.89 -14.53 -8.74
CA GLU A 140 -5.91 -15.61 -8.71
C GLU A 140 -5.53 -16.78 -9.63
N THR A 141 -4.95 -16.50 -10.81
CA THR A 141 -4.52 -17.54 -11.76
C THR A 141 -3.25 -18.27 -11.27
N ALA A 142 -2.34 -17.56 -10.59
CA ALA A 142 -1.14 -18.16 -10.00
C ALA A 142 -1.46 -19.08 -8.81
N GLY A 143 -2.44 -18.71 -7.96
CA GLY A 143 -2.89 -19.54 -6.84
C GLY A 143 -3.62 -20.83 -7.26
N LEU A 144 -4.35 -20.81 -8.38
CA LEU A 144 -4.99 -22.02 -8.93
C LEU A 144 -3.99 -22.99 -9.58
N ASN A 145 -2.88 -22.49 -10.11
CA ASN A 145 -1.85 -23.32 -10.74
C ASN A 145 -0.88 -23.98 -9.75
N SER A 146 -0.73 -23.45 -8.54
CA SER A 146 0.07 -24.10 -7.48
C SER A 146 -0.65 -25.30 -6.86
N ILE A 147 -1.98 -25.25 -6.75
CA ILE A 147 -2.80 -26.37 -6.23
C ILE A 147 -2.78 -27.57 -7.20
N LYS A 148 -2.71 -27.34 -8.51
CA LYS A 148 -2.66 -28.42 -9.51
C LYS A 148 -1.32 -29.14 -9.63
N LYS A 149 -0.21 -28.57 -9.12
CA LYS A 149 1.12 -29.21 -9.16
C LYS A 149 1.44 -30.09 -7.95
N GLY A 150 0.60 -30.11 -6.91
CA GLY A 150 0.80 -30.91 -5.69
C GLY A 150 0.10 -32.27 -5.65
N ALA A 151 -0.72 -32.62 -6.65
CA ALA A 151 -1.56 -33.83 -6.63
C ALA A 151 -1.01 -34.99 -7.50
N GLY A 152 0.31 -35.08 -7.68
CA GLY A 152 0.95 -36.23 -8.31
C GLY A 152 1.19 -37.35 -7.29
N TYR A 153 0.15 -38.13 -7.00
CA TYR A 153 0.28 -39.33 -6.16
C TYR A 153 1.19 -40.35 -6.86
N HIS A 154 2.27 -40.69 -6.17
CA HIS A 154 3.06 -41.90 -6.36
C HIS A 154 2.13 -43.11 -6.38
N THR A 155 2.03 -43.79 -7.52
CA THR A 155 1.69 -45.21 -7.57
C THR A 155 2.96 -45.92 -8.00
N SER A 156 3.60 -46.55 -7.04
CA SER A 156 4.71 -47.46 -7.24
C SER A 156 4.16 -48.90 -7.18
N PRO A 157 4.80 -49.82 -7.92
CA PRO A 157 4.18 -51.00 -8.54
C PRO A 157 3.72 -52.09 -7.57
#